data_AF-A0A9J7DK23-F1
#
_entry.id   AF-A0A9J7DK23-F1
#
_cell.length_a   1.000
_cell.length_b   1.000
_cell.length_c   1.000
_cell.angle_alpha   90.00
_cell.angle_beta   90.00
_cell.angle_gamma   90.00
#
_symmetry.space_group_name_H-M   'P 1'
#
loop_
_entity.id
_entity.type
_entity.pdbx_description
1 polymer ?
#
loop_
_entity_poly.entity_id
_entity_poly.type
_entity_poly.pdbx_seq_one_letter_code
_entity_poly.pdbx_strand_id
1 'polypeptide(L)'
;IIWLLIIITTTIACCCVYVDLSELYYNQRIQTTVEDSVHPLFMIAFPSIGLCLPYRIDWQRLQNEAVKEFLPSNATAETIQTFYAFFEILGFLKFSDLGRLKSLFTRNSNVNLTLIDNLNIIDVMKYLTFSCNDAFTGDCLWRNKRYNCCDLFTLERTELGYCYTFNSLVNPRDKARAEKSSFYPYHNSKAGEGTGLMARMVIDETRISPNFTQVLGVHIMIKKSEQWHADAKYANHNTYTKVAISTQITETTDRIKIIKPDDESSSNKHMKIPGLRYWMGNCRVRCHQECVLKYCKCNLDLFFPISEAGTFKL
;
A
#
# COMPACT_ATOMS: atom_id res chain seq x y z
N ILE A 1 -61.92 44.71 -1.30
CA ILE A 1 -61.96 43.33 -1.86
C ILE A 1 -60.74 43.06 -2.73
N ILE A 2 -60.51 43.82 -3.81
CA ILE A 2 -59.34 43.63 -4.71
C ILE A 2 -58.00 43.64 -3.95
N TRP A 3 -57.78 44.63 -3.08
CA TRP A 3 -56.58 44.71 -2.23
C TRP A 3 -56.37 43.49 -1.32
N LEU A 4 -57.47 42.91 -0.82
CA LEU A 4 -57.41 41.76 0.08
C LEU A 4 -57.03 40.48 -0.69
N LEU A 5 -57.54 40.31 -1.91
CA LEU A 5 -57.15 39.20 -2.80
C LEU A 5 -55.68 39.29 -3.23
N ILE A 6 -55.15 40.49 -3.48
CA ILE A 6 -53.73 40.69 -3.80
C ILE A 6 -52.84 40.30 -2.59
N ILE A 7 -53.24 40.65 -1.37
CA ILE A 7 -52.47 40.28 -0.15
C ILE A 7 -52.48 38.76 0.09
N ILE A 8 -53.61 38.09 -0.13
CA ILE A 8 -53.70 36.64 0.05
C ILE A 8 -52.82 35.92 -0.99
N THR A 9 -52.92 36.31 -2.26
CA THR A 9 -52.16 35.67 -3.34
C THR A 9 -50.66 35.89 -3.21
N THR A 10 -50.22 37.09 -2.82
CA THR A 10 -48.80 37.39 -2.57
C THR A 10 -48.25 36.65 -1.35
N THR A 11 -49.04 36.52 -0.27
CA THR A 11 -48.64 35.71 0.91
C THR A 11 -48.47 34.24 0.55
N ILE A 12 -49.41 33.66 -0.20
CA ILE A 12 -49.30 32.25 -0.64
C ILE A 12 -48.07 32.05 -1.53
N ALA A 13 -47.85 32.93 -2.50
CA ALA A 13 -46.67 32.87 -3.38
C ALA A 13 -45.36 32.99 -2.57
N CYS A 14 -45.31 33.89 -1.59
CA CYS A 14 -44.15 34.04 -0.70
C CYS A 14 -43.89 32.78 0.12
N CYS A 15 -44.93 32.16 0.69
CA CYS A 15 -44.81 30.89 1.41
C CYS A 15 -44.31 29.76 0.51
N CYS A 16 -44.82 29.63 -0.72
CA CYS A 16 -44.33 28.63 -1.67
C CYS A 16 -42.85 28.84 -1.99
N VAL A 17 -42.44 30.07 -2.35
CA VAL A 17 -41.04 30.40 -2.64
C VAL A 17 -40.15 30.15 -1.40
N TYR A 18 -40.63 30.46 -0.21
CA TYR A 18 -39.89 30.21 1.02
C TYR A 18 -39.69 28.70 1.26
N VAL A 19 -40.72 27.88 1.04
CA VAL A 19 -40.60 26.42 1.15
C VAL A 19 -39.59 25.89 0.13
N ASP A 20 -39.68 26.29 -1.14
CA ASP A 20 -38.74 25.87 -2.19
C ASP A 20 -37.30 26.29 -1.89
N LEU A 21 -37.09 27.54 -1.45
CA LEU A 21 -35.78 28.03 -1.04
C LEU A 21 -35.25 27.31 0.19
N SER A 22 -36.12 26.99 1.16
CA SER A 22 -35.75 26.22 2.34
C SER A 22 -35.33 24.81 1.96
N GLU A 23 -36.05 24.16 1.04
CA GLU A 23 -35.71 22.83 0.55
C GLU A 23 -34.37 22.84 -0.19
N LEU A 24 -34.14 23.83 -1.06
CA LEU A 24 -32.85 24.02 -1.73
C LEU A 24 -31.71 24.25 -0.73
N TYR A 25 -31.96 25.02 0.34
CA TYR A 25 -30.99 25.27 1.40
C TYR A 25 -30.69 24.00 2.23
N TYR A 26 -31.71 23.19 2.53
CA TYR A 26 -31.56 21.93 3.26
C TYR A 26 -30.94 20.82 2.40
N ASN A 27 -31.19 20.81 1.10
CA ASN A 27 -30.65 19.83 0.15
C ASN A 27 -29.14 19.97 -0.11
N GLN A 28 -28.46 20.96 0.49
CA GLN A 28 -26.99 21.10 0.59
C GLN A 28 -26.24 20.64 -0.68
N ARG A 29 -26.47 21.32 -1.82
CA ARG A 29 -25.70 21.05 -3.04
C ARG A 29 -24.25 21.48 -2.85
N ILE A 30 -23.36 20.50 -2.67
CA ILE A 30 -21.91 20.73 -2.70
C ILE A 30 -21.52 21.00 -4.15
N GLN A 31 -20.96 22.18 -4.41
CA GLN A 31 -20.39 22.52 -5.71
C GLN A 31 -18.86 22.47 -5.59
N THR A 32 -18.22 21.66 -6.42
CA THR A 32 -16.77 21.66 -6.58
C THR A 32 -16.40 22.62 -7.70
N THR A 33 -15.41 23.47 -7.43
CA THR A 33 -14.86 24.39 -8.44
C THR A 33 -13.36 24.18 -8.52
N VAL A 34 -12.78 24.39 -9.70
CA VAL A 34 -11.33 24.36 -9.88
C VAL A 34 -10.81 25.71 -9.42
N GLU A 35 -10.15 25.74 -8.26
CA GLU A 35 -9.58 26.97 -7.71
C GLU A 35 -8.28 27.34 -8.44
N ASP A 36 -7.35 26.39 -8.57
CA ASP A 36 -6.08 26.59 -9.25
C ASP A 36 -5.73 25.40 -10.14
N SER A 37 -5.32 25.70 -11.37
CA SER A 37 -4.83 24.70 -12.34
C SER A 37 -3.29 24.63 -12.37
N VAL A 38 -2.60 25.57 -11.73
CA VAL A 38 -1.14 25.74 -11.72
C VAL A 38 -0.61 25.78 -10.28
N HIS A 39 -1.16 24.92 -9.42
CA HIS A 39 -0.68 24.81 -8.05
C HIS A 39 0.81 24.40 -8.04
N PRO A 40 1.69 25.09 -7.26
CA PRO A 40 3.12 24.83 -7.33
C PRO A 40 3.49 23.41 -6.86
N LEU A 41 4.07 22.62 -7.77
CA LEU A 41 4.40 21.21 -7.52
C LEU A 41 5.33 20.98 -6.32
N PHE A 42 6.19 21.96 -6.00
CA PHE A 42 7.14 21.82 -4.90
C PHE A 42 6.46 21.89 -3.53
N MET A 43 5.21 22.35 -3.42
CA MET A 43 4.44 22.33 -2.17
C MET A 43 3.92 20.93 -1.84
N ILE A 44 3.83 20.06 -2.85
CA ILE A 44 3.29 18.70 -2.72
C ILE A 44 4.45 17.70 -2.75
N ALA A 45 4.50 16.83 -1.75
CA ALA A 45 5.48 15.76 -1.75
C ALA A 45 5.27 14.87 -2.98
N PHE A 46 6.36 14.48 -3.64
CA PHE A 46 6.29 13.48 -4.68
C PHE A 46 5.73 12.19 -4.07
N PRO A 47 4.83 11.46 -4.74
CA PRO A 47 4.22 10.27 -4.13
C PRO A 47 5.27 9.23 -3.77
N SER A 48 4.93 8.36 -2.83
CA SER A 48 5.72 7.16 -2.60
C SER A 48 5.50 6.17 -3.73
N ILE A 49 6.60 5.64 -4.27
CA ILE A 49 6.61 4.67 -5.35
C ILE A 49 7.10 3.34 -4.79
N GLY A 50 6.21 2.36 -4.71
CA GLY A 50 6.56 0.97 -4.38
C GLY A 50 6.82 0.16 -5.64
N LEU A 51 7.96 -0.51 -5.70
CA LEU A 51 8.30 -1.46 -6.74
C LEU A 51 8.37 -2.85 -6.11
N CYS A 52 7.52 -3.77 -6.59
CA CYS A 52 7.45 -5.13 -6.05
C CYS A 52 7.64 -6.14 -7.17
N LEU A 53 8.56 -7.09 -6.96
CA LEU A 53 8.65 -8.26 -7.81
C LEU A 53 7.43 -9.17 -7.55
N PRO A 54 6.85 -9.81 -8.58
CA PRO A 54 5.73 -10.74 -8.40
C PRO A 54 6.16 -12.02 -7.68
N TYR A 55 7.42 -12.43 -7.84
CA TYR A 55 8.11 -13.41 -7.02
C TYR A 55 8.97 -12.67 -5.99
N ARG A 56 8.76 -12.91 -4.70
CA ARG A 56 9.36 -12.10 -3.61
C ARG A 56 10.44 -12.83 -2.84
N ILE A 57 10.69 -14.08 -3.19
CA ILE A 57 11.73 -14.90 -2.59
C ILE A 57 12.74 -15.29 -3.65
N ASP A 58 13.99 -15.36 -3.22
CA ASP A 58 15.07 -15.99 -3.95
C ASP A 58 14.99 -17.50 -3.78
N TRP A 59 14.63 -18.19 -4.86
CA TRP A 59 14.48 -19.64 -4.89
C TRP A 59 15.80 -20.37 -4.60
N GLN A 60 16.92 -19.86 -5.11
CA GLN A 60 18.23 -20.48 -4.86
C GLN A 60 18.64 -20.32 -3.40
N ARG A 61 18.41 -19.14 -2.81
CA ARG A 61 18.66 -18.91 -1.38
C ARG A 61 17.79 -19.80 -0.50
N LEU A 62 16.53 -20.01 -0.88
CA LEU A 62 15.64 -20.95 -0.19
C LEU A 62 16.23 -22.36 -0.16
N GLN A 63 16.68 -22.87 -1.31
CA GLN A 63 17.19 -24.24 -1.44
C GLN A 63 18.57 -24.46 -0.81
N ASN A 64 19.46 -23.47 -0.89
CA ASN A 64 20.88 -23.67 -0.58
C ASN A 64 21.27 -23.19 0.83
N GLU A 65 20.60 -22.15 1.32
CA GLU A 65 21.01 -21.41 2.52
C GLU A 65 19.93 -21.44 3.61
N ALA A 66 18.68 -21.13 3.28
CA ALA A 66 17.62 -20.94 4.28
C ALA A 66 17.33 -22.19 5.13
N VAL A 67 17.44 -23.39 4.56
CA VAL A 67 17.29 -24.64 5.32
C VAL A 67 18.35 -24.78 6.40
N LYS A 68 19.60 -24.39 6.13
CA LYS A 68 20.69 -24.47 7.11
C LYS A 68 20.58 -23.39 8.18
N GLU A 69 20.03 -22.24 7.82
CA GLU A 69 19.88 -21.09 8.71
C GLU A 69 18.70 -21.27 9.69
N PHE A 70 17.57 -21.77 9.20
CA PHE A 70 16.31 -21.78 9.95
C PHE A 70 15.85 -23.14 10.45
N LEU A 71 16.32 -24.25 9.87
CA LEU A 71 15.97 -25.59 10.33
C LEU A 71 17.10 -26.22 11.16
N PRO A 72 16.78 -27.09 12.13
CA PRO A 72 17.78 -27.86 12.86
C PRO A 72 18.64 -28.73 11.94
N SER A 73 19.91 -28.95 12.29
CA SER A 73 20.84 -29.78 11.50
C SER A 73 20.39 -31.22 11.29
N ASN A 74 19.46 -31.72 12.12
CA ASN A 74 18.86 -33.05 12.03
C ASN A 74 17.44 -33.03 11.44
N ALA A 75 17.06 -32.00 10.69
CA ALA A 75 15.75 -31.91 10.05
C ALA A 75 15.52 -33.08 9.09
N THR A 76 14.33 -33.68 9.19
CA THR A 76 13.93 -34.79 8.32
C THR A 76 13.66 -34.29 6.90
N ALA A 77 13.72 -35.20 5.91
CA ALA A 77 13.37 -34.88 4.52
C ALA A 77 11.94 -34.30 4.39
N GLU A 78 11.00 -34.80 5.22
CA GLU A 78 9.63 -34.29 5.29
C GLU A 78 9.55 -32.84 5.79
N THR A 79 10.35 -32.49 6.81
CA THR A 79 10.43 -31.11 7.35
C THR A 79 10.95 -30.15 6.28
N ILE A 80 12.01 -30.55 5.56
CA ILE A 80 12.61 -29.77 4.48
C ILE A 80 11.62 -29.59 3.32
N GLN A 81 10.92 -30.64 2.91
CA GLN A 81 9.91 -30.56 1.86
C GLN A 81 8.75 -29.65 2.25
N THR A 82 8.29 -29.75 3.50
CA THR A 82 7.26 -28.87 4.08
C THR A 82 7.70 -27.42 4.05
N PHE A 83 8.95 -27.15 4.47
CA PHE A 83 9.54 -25.82 4.47
C PHE A 83 9.57 -25.22 3.05
N TYR A 84 10.02 -25.97 2.04
CA TYR A 84 10.01 -25.51 0.65
C TYR A 84 8.61 -25.22 0.13
N ALA A 85 7.67 -26.16 0.27
CA ALA A 85 6.31 -26.00 -0.22
C ALA A 85 5.60 -24.79 0.41
N PHE A 86 5.84 -24.57 1.71
CA PHE A 86 5.26 -23.45 2.44
C PHE A 86 5.79 -22.10 1.96
N PHE A 87 7.11 -21.91 1.97
CA PHE A 87 7.72 -20.63 1.59
C PHE A 87 7.61 -20.34 0.10
N GLU A 88 7.61 -21.38 -0.75
CA GLU A 88 7.31 -21.23 -2.18
C GLU A 88 5.96 -20.54 -2.42
N ILE A 89 4.91 -21.03 -1.75
CA ILE A 89 3.56 -20.45 -1.86
C ILE A 89 3.54 -19.02 -1.31
N LEU A 90 4.17 -18.78 -0.16
CA LEU A 90 4.29 -17.43 0.40
C LEU A 90 5.03 -16.46 -0.53
N GLY A 91 5.99 -16.95 -1.32
CA GLY A 91 6.81 -16.15 -2.21
C GLY A 91 6.03 -15.40 -3.30
N PHE A 92 4.92 -15.97 -3.78
CA PHE A 92 4.03 -15.32 -4.75
C PHE A 92 2.68 -14.89 -4.14
N LEU A 93 2.47 -15.12 -2.84
CA LEU A 93 1.22 -14.77 -2.16
C LEU A 93 1.05 -13.25 -2.06
N LYS A 94 -0.17 -12.80 -2.30
CA LYS A 94 -0.66 -11.45 -2.04
C LYS A 94 -1.96 -11.54 -1.26
N PHE A 95 -2.33 -10.49 -0.53
CA PHE A 95 -3.55 -10.51 0.27
C PHE A 95 -4.82 -10.85 -0.53
N SER A 96 -4.93 -10.39 -1.78
CA SER A 96 -6.07 -10.70 -2.65
C SER A 96 -6.13 -12.16 -3.12
N ASP A 97 -5.12 -12.99 -2.80
CA ASP A 97 -4.97 -14.36 -3.31
C ASP A 97 -4.68 -15.37 -2.18
N LEU A 98 -5.22 -15.13 -0.98
CA LEU A 98 -5.11 -16.05 0.16
C LEU A 98 -5.67 -17.45 -0.14
N GLY A 99 -6.52 -17.60 -1.16
CA GLY A 99 -7.01 -18.90 -1.63
C GLY A 99 -5.91 -19.89 -2.04
N ARG A 100 -4.72 -19.39 -2.42
CA ARG A 100 -3.54 -20.23 -2.73
C ARG A 100 -3.06 -21.05 -1.54
N LEU A 101 -3.30 -20.60 -0.31
CA LEU A 101 -2.93 -21.34 0.89
C LEU A 101 -3.76 -22.63 1.05
N LYS A 102 -4.93 -22.74 0.39
CA LYS A 102 -5.81 -23.91 0.50
C LYS A 102 -5.11 -25.23 0.16
N SER A 103 -4.16 -25.21 -0.78
CA SER A 103 -3.40 -26.41 -1.15
C SER A 103 -2.58 -26.99 0.00
N LEU A 104 -2.14 -26.15 0.95
CA LEU A 104 -1.38 -26.57 2.14
C LEU A 104 -2.27 -27.29 3.16
N PHE A 105 -3.55 -26.91 3.25
CA PHE A 105 -4.49 -27.41 4.26
C PHE A 105 -5.42 -28.52 3.73
N THR A 106 -5.21 -29.02 2.52
CA THR A 106 -6.05 -30.09 1.94
C THR A 106 -5.65 -31.44 2.51
N ARG A 107 -6.61 -32.36 2.78
CA ARG A 107 -6.34 -33.69 3.38
C ARG A 107 -5.28 -34.56 2.69
N ASN A 108 -5.02 -34.32 1.40
CA ASN A 108 -4.03 -35.04 0.61
C ASN A 108 -2.73 -34.23 0.41
N SER A 109 -2.51 -33.17 1.19
CA SER A 109 -1.24 -32.43 1.12
C SER A 109 -0.12 -33.30 1.69
N ASN A 110 1.00 -33.36 0.97
CA ASN A 110 2.23 -34.03 1.45
C ASN A 110 3.01 -33.12 2.43
N VAL A 111 2.32 -32.21 3.13
CA VAL A 111 2.93 -31.10 3.87
C VAL A 111 2.39 -31.12 5.29
N ASN A 112 3.28 -31.24 6.27
CA ASN A 112 2.92 -31.21 7.68
C ASN A 112 3.40 -29.89 8.30
N LEU A 113 2.51 -28.89 8.34
CA LEU A 113 2.85 -27.54 8.81
C LEU A 113 3.31 -27.49 10.27
N THR A 114 2.94 -28.48 11.10
CA THR A 114 3.40 -28.54 12.51
C THR A 114 4.92 -28.70 12.64
N LEU A 115 5.59 -29.19 11.59
CA LEU A 115 7.04 -29.35 11.57
C LEU A 115 7.79 -28.01 11.49
N ILE A 116 7.11 -26.94 11.10
CA ILE A 116 7.69 -25.60 10.89
C ILE A 116 7.03 -24.52 11.75
N ASP A 117 6.24 -24.92 12.76
CA ASP A 117 5.45 -24.01 13.60
C ASP A 117 6.31 -22.99 14.36
N ASN A 118 7.46 -23.44 14.86
CA ASN A 118 8.39 -22.61 15.64
C ASN A 118 9.12 -21.52 14.84
N LEU A 119 8.91 -21.44 13.52
CA LEU A 119 9.63 -20.50 12.65
C LEU A 119 8.97 -19.13 12.64
N ASN A 120 9.79 -18.08 12.79
CA ASN A 120 9.31 -16.73 12.52
C ASN A 120 9.25 -16.46 11.01
N ILE A 121 8.05 -16.56 10.44
CA ILE A 121 7.78 -16.35 9.01
C ILE A 121 8.34 -15.00 8.52
N ILE A 122 8.28 -13.95 9.34
CA ILE A 122 8.75 -12.62 8.96
C ILE A 122 10.25 -12.59 8.74
N ASP A 123 11.00 -13.25 9.61
CA ASP A 123 12.46 -13.31 9.53
C ASP A 123 12.90 -14.14 8.31
N VAL A 124 12.25 -15.29 8.09
CA VAL A 124 12.52 -16.13 6.92
C VAL A 124 12.16 -15.39 5.63
N MET A 125 10.97 -14.78 5.53
CA MET A 125 10.58 -14.04 4.33
C MET A 125 11.50 -12.85 4.07
N LYS A 126 11.95 -12.16 5.12
CA LYS A 126 12.92 -11.05 4.99
C LYS A 126 14.27 -11.54 4.49
N TYR A 127 14.75 -12.68 4.99
CA TYR A 127 16.00 -13.31 4.56
C TYR A 127 15.94 -13.78 3.10
N LEU A 128 14.81 -14.38 2.70
CA LEU A 128 14.58 -14.86 1.34
C LEU A 128 14.33 -13.73 0.34
N THR A 129 13.91 -12.56 0.80
CA THR A 129 13.65 -11.43 -0.09
C THR A 129 14.94 -11.00 -0.82
N PHE A 130 14.81 -10.70 -2.12
CA PHE A 130 15.92 -10.18 -2.91
C PHE A 130 16.54 -8.97 -2.22
N SER A 131 17.87 -8.98 -2.05
CA SER A 131 18.57 -7.82 -1.52
C SER A 131 18.45 -6.64 -2.49
N CYS A 132 18.74 -5.43 -2.04
CA CYS A 132 18.60 -4.28 -2.92
C CYS A 132 19.53 -4.37 -4.14
N ASN A 133 20.74 -4.89 -3.94
CA ASN A 133 21.71 -5.11 -5.02
C ASN A 133 21.28 -6.23 -5.99
N ASP A 134 20.47 -7.18 -5.52
CA ASP A 134 19.87 -8.19 -6.40
C ASP A 134 18.71 -7.61 -7.22
N ALA A 135 17.91 -6.74 -6.59
CA ALA A 135 16.70 -6.20 -7.19
C ALA A 135 16.96 -5.08 -8.20
N PHE A 136 18.01 -4.27 -8.00
CA PHE A 136 18.35 -3.12 -8.83
C PHE A 136 19.70 -3.28 -9.52
N THR A 137 19.84 -2.70 -10.72
CA THR A 137 21.13 -2.63 -11.42
C THR A 137 21.44 -1.22 -11.89
N GLY A 138 22.71 -0.82 -11.70
CA GLY A 138 23.18 0.53 -11.99
C GLY A 138 22.68 1.58 -10.97
N ASP A 139 22.77 2.84 -11.37
CA ASP A 139 22.31 3.97 -10.56
C ASP A 139 20.82 4.24 -10.80
N CYS A 140 20.13 4.66 -9.73
CA CYS A 140 18.80 5.24 -9.82
C CYS A 140 18.92 6.73 -10.10
N LEU A 141 17.98 7.29 -10.87
CA LEU A 141 17.91 8.73 -11.11
C LEU A 141 16.73 9.34 -10.35
N TRP A 142 17.00 10.43 -9.66
CA TRP A 142 15.97 11.31 -9.12
C TRP A 142 16.24 12.72 -9.61
N ARG A 143 15.31 13.31 -10.37
CA ARG A 143 15.49 14.63 -11.01
C ARG A 143 16.78 14.72 -11.84
N ASN A 144 17.07 13.69 -12.64
CA ASN A 144 18.30 13.49 -13.41
C ASN A 144 19.61 13.44 -12.61
N LYS A 145 19.57 13.41 -11.28
CA LYS A 145 20.74 13.16 -10.44
C LYS A 145 20.86 11.67 -10.14
N ARG A 146 22.09 11.16 -10.22
CA ARG A 146 22.41 9.76 -9.91
C ARG A 146 22.47 9.54 -8.41
N TYR A 147 21.89 8.44 -7.97
CA TYR A 147 21.92 7.95 -6.60
C TYR A 147 22.10 6.45 -6.59
N ASN A 148 22.71 5.94 -5.52
CA ASN A 148 22.62 4.52 -5.21
C ASN A 148 21.15 4.16 -4.95
N CYS A 149 20.63 3.15 -5.65
CA CYS A 149 19.25 2.70 -5.49
C CYS A 149 18.92 2.27 -4.05
N CYS A 150 19.88 1.71 -3.31
CA CYS A 150 19.71 1.22 -1.94
C CYS A 150 19.69 2.31 -0.87
N ASP A 151 20.12 3.52 -1.24
CA ASP A 151 19.95 4.71 -0.42
C ASP A 151 18.60 5.37 -0.69
N LEU A 152 18.10 5.31 -1.93
CA LEU A 152 16.81 5.88 -2.30
C LEU A 152 15.62 5.01 -1.89
N PHE A 153 15.74 3.70 -2.08
CA PHE A 153 14.67 2.75 -1.79
C PHE A 153 14.88 2.07 -0.44
N THR A 154 13.78 1.88 0.28
CA THR A 154 13.73 1.15 1.53
C THR A 154 12.83 -0.08 1.36
N LEU A 155 13.22 -1.22 1.92
CA LEU A 155 12.37 -2.41 1.92
C LEU A 155 11.22 -2.21 2.91
N GLU A 156 10.00 -2.39 2.45
CA GLU A 156 8.77 -2.15 3.21
C GLU A 156 7.74 -3.27 2.99
N ARG A 157 6.95 -3.55 4.03
CA ARG A 157 5.84 -4.51 3.95
C ARG A 157 4.59 -3.82 3.40
N THR A 158 3.88 -4.52 2.53
CA THR A 158 2.62 -4.06 1.92
C THR A 158 1.66 -5.24 1.80
N GLU A 159 0.43 -5.05 1.31
CA GLU A 159 -0.49 -6.16 1.02
C GLU A 159 -0.05 -7.04 -0.17
N LEU A 160 0.96 -6.60 -0.93
CA LEU A 160 1.65 -7.46 -1.89
C LEU A 160 2.75 -8.27 -1.22
N GLY A 161 3.19 -7.97 0.00
CA GLY A 161 4.39 -8.52 0.62
C GLY A 161 5.52 -7.50 0.66
N TYR A 162 6.77 -7.95 0.67
CA TYR A 162 7.95 -7.08 0.66
C TYR A 162 8.13 -6.37 -0.70
N CYS A 163 8.28 -5.04 -0.63
CA CYS A 163 8.46 -4.16 -1.78
C CYS A 163 9.54 -3.13 -1.49
N TYR A 164 10.20 -2.64 -2.54
CA TYR A 164 11.12 -1.51 -2.44
C TYR A 164 10.33 -0.21 -2.61
N THR A 165 10.27 0.63 -1.58
CA THR A 165 9.53 1.89 -1.61
C THR A 165 10.48 3.07 -1.66
N PHE A 166 10.21 3.99 -2.58
CA PHE A 166 10.79 5.33 -2.63
C PHE A 166 9.84 6.30 -1.93
N ASN A 167 10.40 7.26 -1.20
CA ASN A 167 9.68 8.40 -0.61
C ASN A 167 8.50 8.04 0.33
N SER A 168 8.64 6.91 1.05
CA SER A 168 7.68 6.45 2.06
C SER A 168 7.92 7.12 3.41
N LEU A 169 6.88 7.21 4.24
CA LEU A 169 6.92 7.60 5.66
C LEU A 169 6.31 6.51 6.55
N VAL A 170 6.17 5.29 6.05
CA VAL A 170 5.63 4.15 6.81
C VAL A 170 6.74 3.43 7.57
N ASN A 171 7.88 3.17 6.91
CA ASN A 171 9.04 2.50 7.52
C ASN A 171 9.75 3.39 8.56
N PRO A 172 10.16 2.85 9.73
CA PRO A 172 10.96 3.58 10.72
C PRO A 172 12.22 4.28 10.16
N ARG A 173 12.94 3.66 9.21
CA ARG A 173 14.15 4.24 8.59
C ARG A 173 13.83 5.57 7.90
N ASP A 174 12.73 5.61 7.17
CA ASP A 174 12.34 6.80 6.41
C ASP A 174 11.68 7.86 7.31
N LYS A 175 10.99 7.45 8.37
CA LYS A 175 10.54 8.36 9.44
C LYS A 175 11.73 9.07 10.10
N ALA A 176 12.77 8.31 10.48
CA ALA A 176 14.00 8.88 11.03
C ALA A 176 14.73 9.80 10.03
N ARG A 177 14.59 9.54 8.72
CA ARG A 177 15.10 10.45 7.67
C ARG A 177 14.30 11.76 7.63
N ALA A 178 12.98 11.70 7.74
CA ALA A 178 12.11 12.87 7.80
C ALA A 178 12.41 13.76 9.01
N GLU A 179 12.69 13.14 10.17
CA GLU A 179 13.06 13.87 11.39
C GLU A 179 14.39 14.62 11.24
N LYS A 180 15.34 14.06 10.48
CA LYS A 180 16.68 14.64 10.27
C LYS A 180 16.74 15.63 9.11
N SER A 181 15.81 15.56 8.14
CA SER A 181 15.88 16.32 6.91
C SER A 181 14.54 17.01 6.63
N SER A 182 14.55 18.34 6.68
CA SER A 182 13.39 19.16 6.29
C SER A 182 13.03 19.05 4.79
N PHE A 183 13.89 18.46 3.98
CA PHE A 183 13.67 18.23 2.55
C PHE A 183 13.13 16.84 2.21
N TYR A 184 12.84 16.02 3.24
CA TYR A 184 12.23 14.71 3.10
C TYR A 184 10.82 14.72 3.72
N PRO A 185 9.78 14.17 3.06
CA PRO A 185 9.78 13.46 1.78
C PRO A 185 10.23 14.35 0.62
N TYR A 186 10.74 13.78 -0.46
CA TYR A 186 11.20 14.51 -1.64
C TYR A 186 10.05 15.19 -2.38
N HIS A 187 10.33 16.38 -2.93
CA HIS A 187 9.41 17.17 -3.74
C HIS A 187 9.96 17.42 -5.14
N ASN A 188 9.05 17.62 -6.10
CA ASN A 188 9.38 18.02 -7.46
C ASN A 188 9.06 19.49 -7.71
N SER A 189 9.95 20.22 -8.36
CA SER A 189 9.74 21.62 -8.74
C SER A 189 9.35 21.81 -10.20
N LYS A 190 9.42 20.75 -11.02
CA LYS A 190 9.14 20.79 -12.46
C LYS A 190 8.43 19.51 -12.90
N ALA A 191 7.52 19.65 -13.86
CA ALA A 191 6.94 18.53 -14.60
C ALA A 191 7.75 18.24 -15.87
N GLY A 192 7.64 17.01 -16.37
CA GLY A 192 8.29 16.58 -17.61
C GLY A 192 9.12 15.31 -17.45
N GLU A 193 9.62 14.80 -18.57
CA GLU A 193 10.51 13.64 -18.56
C GLU A 193 11.84 13.99 -17.87
N GLY A 194 12.37 13.05 -17.06
CA GLY A 194 13.60 13.23 -16.31
C GLY A 194 13.46 14.03 -15.00
N THR A 195 12.31 14.65 -14.72
CA THR A 195 12.09 15.31 -13.43
C THR A 195 11.65 14.34 -12.33
N GLY A 196 11.25 13.12 -12.69
CA GLY A 196 10.80 12.09 -11.75
C GLY A 196 11.89 11.12 -11.28
N LEU A 197 11.42 9.95 -10.84
CA LEU A 197 12.22 8.80 -10.47
C LEU A 197 12.44 7.89 -11.69
N MET A 198 13.67 7.41 -11.88
CA MET A 198 14.01 6.34 -12.82
C MET A 198 14.79 5.28 -12.06
N ALA A 199 14.34 4.03 -12.17
CA ALA A 199 15.01 2.88 -11.59
C ALA A 199 14.98 1.72 -12.58
N ARG A 200 16.00 0.88 -12.54
CA ARG A 200 16.10 -0.33 -13.36
C ARG A 200 16.14 -1.54 -12.43
N MET A 201 15.10 -2.35 -12.46
CA MET A 201 15.06 -3.61 -11.73
C MET A 201 15.50 -4.77 -12.61
N VAL A 202 16.13 -5.76 -11.99
CA VAL A 202 16.56 -7.00 -12.64
C VAL A 202 15.64 -8.13 -12.25
N ILE A 203 15.27 -8.93 -13.23
CA ILE A 203 14.53 -10.17 -13.05
C ILE A 203 15.47 -11.29 -13.50
N ASP A 204 16.00 -12.05 -12.54
CA ASP A 204 16.84 -13.21 -12.78
C ASP A 204 15.99 -14.48 -12.73
N GLU A 205 15.67 -15.02 -13.90
CA GLU A 205 14.84 -16.22 -14.07
C GLU A 205 15.41 -17.45 -13.37
N THR A 206 16.74 -17.52 -13.17
CA THR A 206 17.39 -18.65 -12.50
C THR A 206 17.11 -18.71 -10.99
N ARG A 207 16.66 -17.59 -10.42
CA ARG A 207 16.32 -17.43 -8.99
C ARG A 207 14.81 -17.47 -8.74
N ILE A 208 14.03 -17.79 -9.77
CA ILE A 208 12.58 -17.95 -9.69
C ILE A 208 12.26 -19.44 -9.49
N SER A 209 11.22 -19.73 -8.72
CA SER A 209 10.72 -21.10 -8.59
C SER A 209 10.23 -21.63 -9.97
N PRO A 210 10.49 -22.91 -10.28
CA PRO A 210 9.97 -23.55 -11.50
C PRO A 210 8.44 -23.65 -11.54
N ASN A 211 7.77 -23.52 -10.38
CA ASN A 211 6.31 -23.53 -10.28
C ASN A 211 5.69 -22.14 -10.48
N PHE A 212 6.50 -21.11 -10.72
CA PHE A 212 6.01 -19.76 -10.97
C PHE A 212 5.36 -19.69 -12.36
N THR A 213 4.05 -19.47 -12.38
CA THR A 213 3.21 -19.47 -13.60
C THR A 213 2.68 -18.09 -13.98
N GLN A 214 3.00 -17.05 -13.21
CA GLN A 214 2.55 -15.69 -13.49
C GLN A 214 3.46 -15.02 -14.52
N VAL A 215 2.99 -13.93 -15.12
CA VAL A 215 3.79 -13.13 -16.03
C VAL A 215 4.96 -12.51 -15.27
N LEU A 216 6.11 -12.38 -15.94
CA LEU A 216 7.30 -11.69 -15.41
C LEU A 216 7.20 -10.17 -15.61
N GLY A 217 7.56 -9.43 -14.58
CA GLY A 217 7.43 -7.98 -14.57
C GLY A 217 7.55 -7.41 -13.17
N VAL A 218 7.08 -6.18 -13.00
CA VAL A 218 7.17 -5.43 -11.74
C VAL A 218 5.83 -4.77 -11.45
N HIS A 219 5.36 -4.94 -10.22
CA HIS A 219 4.23 -4.17 -9.71
C HIS A 219 4.69 -2.77 -9.29
N ILE A 220 4.05 -1.75 -9.84
CA ILE A 220 4.30 -0.33 -9.57
C ILE A 220 3.14 0.21 -8.73
N MET A 221 3.40 0.45 -7.46
CA MET A 221 2.47 1.02 -6.50
C MET A 221 2.72 2.53 -6.37
N ILE A 222 1.69 3.34 -6.60
CA ILE A 222 1.76 4.80 -6.42
C ILE A 222 0.84 5.15 -5.26
N LYS A 223 1.43 5.63 -4.17
CA LYS A 223 0.70 5.89 -2.92
C LYS A 223 1.15 7.19 -2.27
N LYS A 224 0.37 7.70 -1.33
CA LYS A 224 0.84 8.81 -0.47
C LYS A 224 1.96 8.33 0.44
N SER A 225 2.87 9.21 0.85
CA SER A 225 4.03 8.83 1.68
C SER A 225 3.63 8.15 2.98
N GLU A 226 2.54 8.57 3.64
CA GLU A 226 2.06 7.99 4.90
C GLU A 226 1.02 6.85 4.71
N GLN A 227 0.88 6.33 3.48
CA GLN A 227 -0.08 5.28 3.17
C GLN A 227 0.60 3.92 3.19
N TRP A 228 0.00 2.90 3.82
CA TRP A 228 0.57 1.55 3.89
C TRP A 228 0.61 0.86 2.54
N HIS A 229 -0.54 0.77 1.87
CA HIS A 229 -0.71 0.08 0.60
C HIS A 229 -1.66 0.85 -0.34
N ALA A 230 -1.46 0.69 -1.64
CA ALA A 230 -2.36 1.15 -2.69
C ALA A 230 -2.41 0.11 -3.81
N ASP A 231 -3.42 0.21 -4.66
CA ASP A 231 -3.50 -0.63 -5.86
C ASP A 231 -2.25 -0.43 -6.74
N ALA A 232 -1.69 -1.54 -7.22
CA ALA A 232 -0.50 -1.54 -8.03
C ALA A 232 -0.81 -1.75 -9.51
N LYS A 233 -0.15 -0.97 -10.36
CA LYS A 233 -0.09 -1.21 -11.80
C LYS A 233 0.95 -2.27 -12.09
N TYR A 234 0.91 -2.88 -13.27
CA TYR A 234 1.87 -3.89 -13.68
C TYR A 234 2.67 -3.41 -14.90
N ALA A 235 3.98 -3.56 -14.84
CA ALA A 235 4.89 -3.29 -15.95
C ALA A 235 5.57 -4.59 -16.37
N ASN A 236 5.51 -4.92 -17.66
CA ASN A 236 6.13 -6.13 -18.20
C ASN A 236 7.66 -6.04 -18.11
N HIS A 237 8.31 -7.18 -17.91
CA HIS A 237 9.77 -7.28 -18.00
C HIS A 237 10.28 -6.92 -19.41
N ASN A 238 11.57 -6.62 -19.54
CA ASN A 238 12.22 -6.24 -20.81
C ASN A 238 11.60 -5.03 -21.52
N THR A 239 10.94 -4.14 -20.77
CA THR A 239 10.36 -2.89 -21.30
C THR A 239 10.90 -1.66 -20.57
N TYR A 240 10.89 -0.53 -21.27
CA TYR A 240 11.06 0.78 -20.65
C TYR A 240 9.68 1.42 -20.45
N THR A 241 9.13 1.29 -19.25
CA THR A 241 7.78 1.76 -18.92
C THR A 241 7.81 3.17 -18.32
N LYS A 242 7.15 4.12 -18.98
CA LYS A 242 6.93 5.49 -18.45
C LYS A 242 5.58 5.57 -17.75
N VAL A 243 5.56 6.06 -16.52
CA VAL A 243 4.33 6.28 -15.76
C VAL A 243 4.16 7.76 -15.45
N ALA A 244 3.19 8.40 -16.11
CA ALA A 244 2.82 9.77 -15.82
C ALA A 244 2.01 9.85 -14.51
N ILE A 245 2.34 10.83 -13.67
CA ILE A 245 1.70 11.05 -12.38
C ILE A 245 1.07 12.44 -12.41
N SER A 246 -0.22 12.52 -12.10
CA SER A 246 -0.97 13.76 -11.93
C SER A 246 -1.45 13.87 -10.49
N THR A 247 -1.28 15.05 -9.89
CA THR A 247 -1.75 15.35 -8.54
C THR A 247 -3.04 16.17 -8.60
N GLN A 248 -3.97 15.86 -7.70
CA GLN A 248 -5.18 16.65 -7.49
C GLN A 248 -5.30 16.93 -5.99
N ILE A 249 -5.51 18.18 -5.63
CA ILE A 249 -5.84 18.60 -4.26
C ILE A 249 -7.29 19.07 -4.28
N THR A 250 -8.03 18.71 -3.24
CA THR A 250 -9.38 19.22 -3.03
C THR A 250 -9.42 19.79 -1.63
N GLU A 251 -9.60 21.09 -1.53
CA GLU A 251 -9.73 21.81 -0.28
C GLU A 251 -11.17 22.27 -0.10
N THR A 252 -11.60 22.34 1.16
CA THR A 252 -12.93 22.83 1.52
C THR A 252 -12.84 24.31 1.84
N THR A 253 -13.63 25.15 1.16
CA THR A 253 -13.72 26.58 1.47
C THR A 253 -14.51 26.84 2.75
N ASP A 254 -14.21 27.94 3.46
CA ASP A 254 -14.90 28.37 4.68
C ASP A 254 -16.42 28.61 4.53
N ARG A 255 -16.92 28.68 3.28
CA ARG A 255 -18.34 28.90 2.95
C ARG A 255 -19.18 27.62 3.00
N ILE A 256 -18.55 26.46 3.10
CA ILE A 256 -19.28 25.21 3.27
C ILE A 256 -19.78 25.19 4.71
N LYS A 257 -21.10 24.99 4.91
CA LYS A 257 -21.66 24.70 6.23
C LYS A 257 -20.82 23.58 6.81
N ILE A 258 -20.08 23.84 7.89
CA ILE A 258 -19.17 22.88 8.52
C ILE A 258 -20.02 21.67 8.91
N ILE A 259 -20.15 20.70 8.00
CA ILE A 259 -20.41 19.32 8.37
C ILE A 259 -19.14 19.00 9.12
N LYS A 260 -19.18 19.11 10.45
CA LYS A 260 -18.08 18.64 11.28
C LYS A 260 -17.84 17.22 10.78
N PRO A 261 -16.66 16.92 10.19
CA PRO A 261 -16.30 15.53 9.97
C PRO A 261 -16.48 14.89 11.33
N ASP A 262 -17.34 13.86 11.42
CA ASP A 262 -17.49 13.07 12.64
C ASP A 262 -16.08 12.84 13.19
N ASP A 263 -15.80 13.40 14.36
CA ASP A 263 -14.45 13.63 14.87
C ASP A 263 -13.54 12.46 14.52
N GLU A 264 -12.65 12.68 13.54
CA GLU A 264 -11.96 11.58 12.83
C GLU A 264 -11.14 10.73 13.81
N SER A 265 -10.73 11.29 14.95
CA SER A 265 -10.01 10.60 16.02
C SER A 265 -10.86 9.74 16.95
N SER A 266 -12.15 10.04 17.12
CA SER A 266 -13.00 9.43 18.16
C SER A 266 -14.19 8.64 17.61
N SER A 267 -14.49 8.77 16.31
CA SER A 267 -15.53 7.99 15.66
C SER A 267 -15.05 6.59 15.31
N ASN A 268 -15.71 5.56 15.86
CA ASN A 268 -15.55 4.14 15.48
C ASN A 268 -15.77 3.87 13.97
N LYS A 269 -16.20 4.88 13.19
CA LYS A 269 -16.33 4.78 11.73
C LYS A 269 -15.00 4.96 10.99
N HIS A 270 -14.02 5.63 11.61
CA HIS A 270 -12.73 5.93 10.97
C HIS A 270 -11.66 4.93 11.42
N MET A 271 -11.59 3.81 10.72
CA MET A 271 -10.55 2.81 10.93
C MET A 271 -9.17 3.38 10.62
N LYS A 272 -8.27 3.39 11.60
CA LYS A 272 -6.90 3.90 11.48
C LYS A 272 -5.88 2.80 11.76
N ILE A 273 -4.75 2.90 11.07
CA ILE A 273 -3.55 2.16 11.43
C ILE A 273 -2.82 2.97 12.50
N PRO A 274 -2.48 2.39 13.67
CA PRO A 274 -1.72 3.10 14.70
C PRO A 274 -0.44 3.73 14.15
N GLY A 275 -0.20 5.00 14.48
CA GLY A 275 1.00 5.72 14.04
C GLY A 275 1.01 6.16 12.57
N LEU A 276 -0.13 6.07 11.86
CA LEU A 276 -0.32 6.62 10.52
C LEU A 276 -1.55 7.54 10.47
N ARG A 277 -1.49 8.55 9.60
CA ARG A 277 -2.61 9.46 9.34
C ARG A 277 -3.78 8.71 8.69
N TYR A 278 -5.00 9.18 8.96
CA TYR A 278 -6.17 8.70 8.25
C TYR A 278 -6.09 9.06 6.77
N TRP A 279 -6.11 8.01 5.95
CA TRP A 279 -6.24 8.08 4.50
C TRP A 279 -7.17 6.94 4.08
N MET A 280 -7.97 7.13 3.03
CA MET A 280 -8.84 6.06 2.51
C MET A 280 -8.06 4.76 2.27
N GLY A 281 -6.82 4.84 1.79
CA GLY A 281 -5.94 3.68 1.65
C GLY A 281 -5.61 2.97 2.98
N ASN A 282 -5.28 3.73 4.02
CA ASN A 282 -5.01 3.17 5.36
C ASN A 282 -6.28 2.58 6.00
N CYS A 283 -7.43 3.22 5.77
CA CYS A 283 -8.74 2.72 6.20
C CYS A 283 -9.05 1.36 5.55
N ARG A 284 -8.79 1.21 4.25
CA ARG A 284 -8.97 -0.06 3.53
C ARG A 284 -8.07 -1.16 4.07
N VAL A 285 -6.79 -0.87 4.26
CA VAL A 285 -5.83 -1.83 4.85
C VAL A 285 -6.27 -2.27 6.24
N ARG A 286 -6.74 -1.33 7.07
CA ARG A 286 -7.25 -1.66 8.41
C ARG A 286 -8.52 -2.52 8.34
N CYS A 287 -9.42 -2.23 7.40
CA CYS A 287 -10.60 -3.07 7.14
C CYS A 287 -10.20 -4.50 6.72
N HIS A 288 -9.24 -4.64 5.80
CA HIS A 288 -8.70 -5.93 5.39
C HIS A 288 -8.11 -6.71 6.58
N GLN A 289 -7.31 -6.03 7.43
CA GLN A 289 -6.75 -6.62 8.64
C GLN A 289 -7.83 -7.12 9.60
N GLU A 290 -8.89 -6.33 9.83
CA GLU A 290 -10.01 -6.72 10.69
C GLU A 290 -10.80 -7.90 10.13
N CYS A 291 -10.95 -8.00 8.81
CA CYS A 291 -11.52 -9.20 8.18
C CYS A 291 -10.70 -10.44 8.52
N VAL A 292 -9.38 -10.39 8.38
CA VAL A 292 -8.50 -11.52 8.71
C VAL A 292 -8.60 -11.88 10.19
N LEU A 293 -8.54 -10.88 11.09
CA LEU A 293 -8.71 -11.09 12.53
C LEU A 293 -10.08 -11.71 12.87
N LYS A 294 -11.15 -11.30 12.19
CA LYS A 294 -12.50 -11.79 12.42
C LYS A 294 -12.65 -13.27 12.03
N TYR A 295 -12.19 -13.63 10.83
CA TYR A 295 -12.41 -14.95 10.23
C TYR A 295 -11.30 -15.96 10.54
N CYS A 296 -10.04 -15.55 10.51
CA CYS A 296 -8.88 -16.42 10.71
C CYS A 296 -8.35 -16.42 12.14
N LYS A 297 -8.79 -15.48 12.99
CA LYS A 297 -8.32 -15.31 14.38
C LYS A 297 -6.80 -15.09 14.52
N CYS A 298 -6.15 -14.65 13.44
CA CYS A 298 -4.72 -14.36 13.41
C CYS A 298 -4.46 -13.02 12.72
N ASN A 299 -3.28 -12.44 12.98
CA ASN A 299 -2.77 -11.31 12.19
C ASN A 299 -1.77 -11.84 11.16
N LEU A 300 -1.95 -11.48 9.89
CA LEU A 300 -0.95 -11.77 8.86
C LEU A 300 0.10 -10.67 8.85
N ASP A 301 1.07 -10.76 9.76
CA ASP A 301 2.16 -9.78 9.94
C ASP A 301 2.99 -9.54 8.67
N LEU A 302 2.95 -10.46 7.70
CA LEU A 302 3.61 -10.29 6.41
C LEU A 302 3.01 -9.13 5.59
N PHE A 303 1.69 -8.93 5.72
CA PHE A 303 0.92 -7.99 4.91
C PHE A 303 0.43 -6.77 5.71
N PHE A 304 0.23 -6.93 7.02
CA PHE A 304 -0.38 -5.93 7.87
C PHE A 304 0.58 -5.40 8.94
N PRO A 305 0.32 -4.19 9.47
CA PRO A 305 1.01 -3.69 10.64
C PRO A 305 0.85 -4.65 11.82
N ILE A 306 1.87 -4.72 12.67
CA ILE A 306 1.79 -5.46 13.93
C ILE A 306 0.73 -4.77 14.79
N SER A 307 -0.28 -5.53 15.21
CA SER A 307 -1.33 -5.05 16.10
C SER A 307 -1.06 -5.59 17.50
N GLU A 308 -1.06 -4.73 18.52
CA GLU A 308 -0.92 -5.13 19.93
C GLU A 308 -1.98 -6.17 20.36
N ALA A 309 -3.13 -6.22 19.65
CA ALA A 309 -4.19 -7.20 19.86
C ALA A 309 -3.94 -8.59 19.24
N GLY A 310 -2.75 -8.88 18.70
CA GLY A 310 -2.55 -10.02 17.80
C GLY A 310 -1.17 -10.68 17.79
N THR A 311 -0.45 -10.72 18.91
CA THR A 311 0.67 -11.66 19.06
C THR A 311 0.13 -13.09 19.17
N PHE A 312 -0.24 -13.68 18.04
CA PHE A 312 -0.29 -15.13 17.89
C PHE A 312 1.01 -15.55 17.21
N LYS A 313 1.86 -16.22 17.98
CA LYS A 313 2.80 -17.18 17.41
C LYS A 313 1.94 -18.26 16.75
N LEU A 314 2.25 -18.59 15.49
CA LEU A 314 1.96 -19.95 15.02
C LEU A 314 2.67 -20.90 16.00
#